data_AF-A0AAD8ED45-F1
#
_entry.id   AF-A0AAD8ED45-F1
#
_cell.length_a   1.000
_cell.length_b   1.000
_cell.length_c   1.000
_cell.angle_alpha   90.00
_cell.angle_beta   90.00
_cell.angle_gamma   90.00
#
_symmetry.space_group_name_H-M   'P 1'
#
loop_
_entity.id
_entity.type
_entity.pdbx_description
1 polymer ?
#
loop_
_entity_poly.entity_id
_entity_poly.type
_entity_poly.pdbx_seq_one_letter_code
_entity_poly.pdbx_strand_id
1 'polypeptide(L)'
;EILGHTEDALADVLNHIYFVSAHIISDTPQGRWKVTEEHFTSLCYAGSLPGFTMSYNHHGLVFSVNVISAKTLVSGKTPRYFLTRALLAAENFAQAQQILRDVGCGAADAFSINMTFLNQEGDRLFHNAEVGPAVDGTNESPLNIFTASPGEHIYHCNKMLIMKYEDGEQMIESSNHRHQRMDCFSDPKTRKDVINMLGDQADKIYPIFREMGDSDYVKTVAVGIFDCVKKTWSIYSDNPKTSDPVLVLPLQLKKA
;
A
#
# COMPACT_ATOMS: atom_id res chain seq x y z
N GLU A 1 -11.58 -12.17 -3.94
CA GLU A 1 -11.08 -11.21 -2.92
C GLU A 1 -9.57 -11.09 -3.07
N ILE A 2 -9.11 -10.05 -3.73
CA ILE A 2 -7.72 -9.87 -4.16
C ILE A 2 -7.29 -8.44 -3.83
N LEU A 3 -6.09 -8.26 -3.28
CA LEU A 3 -5.41 -6.97 -3.24
C LEU A 3 -4.19 -7.05 -4.17
N GLY A 4 -4.13 -6.18 -5.15
CA GLY A 4 -3.07 -6.14 -6.15
C GLY A 4 -2.35 -4.78 -6.14
N HIS A 5 -1.05 -4.76 -6.39
CA HIS A 5 -0.24 -3.54 -6.36
C HIS A 5 0.94 -3.62 -7.33
N THR A 6 1.16 -2.56 -8.12
CA THR A 6 2.42 -2.31 -8.82
C THR A 6 3.25 -1.35 -7.97
N GLU A 7 4.47 -1.75 -7.62
CA GLU A 7 5.41 -0.89 -6.92
C GLU A 7 6.30 -0.18 -7.92
N ASP A 8 6.07 1.12 -8.12
CA ASP A 8 6.90 1.94 -8.98
C ASP A 8 7.94 2.69 -8.16
N ALA A 9 9.22 2.55 -8.51
CA ALA A 9 10.33 3.16 -7.81
C ALA A 9 11.37 3.71 -8.80
N LEU A 10 12.36 4.46 -8.29
CA LEU A 10 13.51 4.83 -9.11
C LEU A 10 14.19 3.57 -9.68
N ALA A 11 14.70 3.65 -10.91
CA ALA A 11 15.33 2.51 -11.58
C ALA A 11 16.49 1.90 -10.77
N ASP A 12 17.18 2.71 -9.96
CA ASP A 12 18.25 2.27 -9.04
C ASP A 12 17.77 1.30 -7.94
N VAL A 13 16.45 1.18 -7.73
CA VAL A 13 15.85 0.24 -6.78
C VAL A 13 15.67 -1.16 -7.40
N LEU A 14 15.75 -1.28 -8.72
CA LEU A 14 15.69 -2.59 -9.38
C LEU A 14 16.75 -3.52 -8.80
N ASN A 15 16.35 -4.76 -8.47
CA ASN A 15 17.19 -5.76 -7.80
C ASN A 15 17.70 -5.38 -6.40
N HIS A 16 17.26 -4.24 -5.85
CA HIS A 16 17.55 -3.78 -4.49
C HIS A 16 16.30 -3.82 -3.60
N ILE A 17 15.44 -4.80 -3.85
CA ILE A 17 14.26 -5.11 -3.04
C ILE A 17 14.46 -6.45 -2.31
N TYR A 18 13.96 -6.55 -1.09
CA TYR A 18 14.08 -7.75 -0.27
C TYR A 18 12.90 -7.88 0.67
N PHE A 19 12.67 -9.08 1.19
CA PHE A 19 11.68 -9.30 2.23
C PHE A 19 12.30 -9.14 3.61
N VAL A 20 11.59 -8.43 4.49
CA VAL A 20 11.79 -8.52 5.94
C VAL A 20 10.65 -9.33 6.50
N SER A 21 10.95 -10.50 7.07
CA SER A 21 10.03 -11.27 7.89
C SER A 21 10.54 -11.27 9.32
N ALA A 22 9.79 -10.68 10.24
CA ALA A 22 10.24 -10.48 11.61
C ALA A 22 9.15 -10.86 12.60
N HIS A 23 9.55 -11.49 13.71
CA HIS A 23 8.72 -11.74 14.89
C HIS A 23 9.42 -11.10 16.09
N ILE A 24 8.82 -10.05 16.62
CA ILE A 24 9.34 -9.23 17.72
C ILE A 24 8.37 -9.39 18.89
N ILE A 25 8.89 -9.84 20.02
CA ILE A 25 8.10 -10.05 21.25
C ILE A 25 8.75 -9.21 22.36
N SER A 26 7.92 -8.46 23.08
CA SER A 26 8.33 -7.62 24.21
C SER A 26 7.57 -8.02 25.46
N ASP A 27 8.27 -8.11 26.60
CA ASP A 27 7.68 -8.47 27.90
C ASP A 27 6.65 -7.44 28.40
N THR A 28 6.79 -6.19 27.94
CA THR A 28 5.90 -5.07 28.30
C THR A 28 5.51 -4.29 27.06
N PRO A 29 4.33 -3.64 27.02
CA PRO A 29 3.91 -2.83 25.88
C PRO A 29 4.92 -1.76 25.49
N GLN A 30 5.36 -1.75 24.23
CA GLN A 30 6.38 -0.83 23.71
C GLN A 30 5.79 0.21 22.74
N GLY A 31 6.50 1.34 22.63
CA GLY A 31 6.21 2.40 21.66
C GLY A 31 4.90 3.15 21.91
N ARG A 32 4.55 4.04 20.98
CA ARG A 32 3.34 4.88 21.04
C ARG A 32 2.05 4.05 21.09
N TRP A 33 2.05 2.92 20.38
CA TRP A 33 0.87 2.08 20.18
C TRP A 33 0.76 0.91 21.17
N LYS A 34 1.65 0.85 22.17
CA LYS A 34 1.61 -0.13 23.27
C LYS A 34 1.55 -1.58 22.79
N VAL A 35 2.39 -1.92 21.83
CA VAL A 35 2.42 -3.24 21.19
C VAL A 35 3.34 -4.17 21.97
N THR A 36 2.95 -5.42 22.17
CA THR A 36 3.78 -6.46 22.81
C THR A 36 4.28 -7.51 21.83
N GLU A 37 3.58 -7.73 20.72
CA GLU A 37 3.94 -8.72 19.70
C GLU A 37 3.77 -8.11 18.31
N GLU A 38 4.82 -8.14 17.50
CA GLU A 38 4.77 -7.85 16.08
C GLU A 38 5.23 -9.08 15.32
N HIS A 39 4.44 -9.55 14.37
CA HIS A 39 4.90 -10.59 13.44
C HIS A 39 4.36 -10.25 12.07
N PHE A 40 5.26 -9.96 11.14
CA PHE A 40 4.92 -9.42 9.83
C PHE A 40 5.91 -9.87 8.76
N THR A 41 5.48 -9.73 7.50
CA THR A 41 6.35 -9.78 6.33
C THR A 41 6.10 -8.55 5.46
N SER A 42 7.18 -7.86 5.08
CA SER A 42 7.15 -6.67 4.22
C SER A 42 8.10 -6.85 3.06
N LEU A 43 7.71 -6.38 1.87
CA LEU A 43 8.64 -6.09 0.80
C LEU A 43 9.28 -4.72 1.09
N CYS A 44 10.59 -4.61 0.92
CA CYS A 44 11.37 -3.45 1.36
C CYS A 44 12.36 -3.04 0.27
N TYR A 45 12.56 -1.74 0.12
CA TYR A 45 13.73 -1.20 -0.55
C TYR A 45 14.96 -1.31 0.36
N ALA A 46 16.13 -1.57 -0.22
CA ALA A 46 17.42 -1.54 0.48
C ALA A 46 17.57 -0.23 1.29
N GLY A 47 17.88 -0.36 2.58
CA GLY A 47 18.06 0.79 3.50
C GLY A 47 16.78 1.44 4.02
N SER A 48 15.59 0.98 3.61
CA SER A 48 14.31 1.49 4.11
C SER A 48 13.74 0.66 5.27
N LEU A 49 12.93 1.29 6.13
CA LEU A 49 12.15 0.59 7.14
C LEU A 49 11.08 -0.31 6.48
N PRO A 50 10.77 -1.48 7.08
CA PRO A 50 9.66 -2.31 6.60
C PRO A 50 8.32 -1.61 6.78
N GLY A 51 7.38 -1.91 5.86
CA GLY A 51 6.02 -1.39 5.84
C GLY A 51 5.73 -0.41 4.71
N PHE A 52 6.74 0.07 3.96
CA PHE A 52 6.53 1.14 2.98
C PHE A 52 5.90 0.72 1.65
N THR A 53 6.12 -0.50 1.17
CA THR A 53 5.63 -0.90 -0.18
C THR A 53 4.30 -1.63 -0.07
N MET A 54 4.36 -2.92 0.26
CA MET A 54 3.25 -3.84 0.48
C MET A 54 3.66 -4.87 1.51
N SER A 55 2.71 -5.28 2.33
CA SER A 55 3.00 -6.06 3.53
C SER A 55 1.77 -6.78 4.06
N TYR A 56 2.02 -7.73 4.96
CA TYR A 56 0.99 -8.28 5.82
C TYR A 56 1.51 -8.52 7.23
N ASN A 57 0.60 -8.65 8.20
CA ASN A 57 0.92 -9.09 9.55
C ASN A 57 0.11 -10.32 9.99
N HIS A 58 0.52 -10.91 11.10
CA HIS A 58 -0.07 -12.12 11.63
C HIS A 58 -1.51 -11.95 12.13
N HIS A 59 -1.93 -10.73 12.43
CA HIS A 59 -3.32 -10.42 12.80
C HIS A 59 -4.25 -10.48 11.58
N GLY A 60 -3.69 -10.54 10.37
CA GLY A 60 -4.44 -10.62 9.12
C GLY A 60 -4.59 -9.29 8.42
N LEU A 61 -3.91 -8.23 8.85
CA LEU A 61 -3.79 -7.03 8.02
C LEU A 61 -2.98 -7.36 6.77
N VAL A 62 -3.52 -7.01 5.61
CA VAL A 62 -2.80 -6.99 4.32
C VAL A 62 -2.93 -5.57 3.78
N PHE A 63 -1.83 -4.97 3.32
CA PHE A 63 -1.88 -3.62 2.76
C PHE A 63 -0.82 -3.33 1.71
N SER A 64 -1.08 -2.31 0.90
CA SER A 64 -0.12 -1.63 0.03
C SER A 64 -0.21 -0.11 0.19
N VAL A 65 0.84 0.58 -0.22
CA VAL A 65 0.98 2.02 -0.05
C VAL A 65 1.12 2.69 -1.41
N ASN A 66 0.40 3.79 -1.62
CA ASN A 66 0.70 4.71 -2.70
C ASN A 66 1.15 6.04 -2.12
N VAL A 67 2.29 6.55 -2.60
CA VAL A 67 2.75 7.89 -2.23
C VAL A 67 1.85 8.93 -2.90
N ILE A 68 1.43 9.94 -2.16
CA ILE A 68 0.72 11.10 -2.71
C ILE A 68 1.62 12.32 -2.53
N SER A 69 1.87 13.04 -3.62
CA SER A 69 2.56 14.32 -3.51
C SER A 69 1.57 15.36 -3.00
N ALA A 70 1.58 15.67 -1.69
CA ALA A 70 0.84 16.83 -1.19
C ALA A 70 1.57 18.14 -1.52
N LYS A 71 0.82 19.21 -1.78
CA LYS A 71 1.39 20.55 -2.03
C LYS A 71 2.15 21.10 -0.82
N THR A 72 1.66 20.80 0.37
CA THR A 72 2.26 21.24 1.64
C THR A 72 2.80 20.03 2.39
N LEU A 73 4.06 20.09 2.79
CA LEU A 73 4.69 19.15 3.71
C LEU A 73 4.97 19.86 5.03
N VAL A 74 4.92 19.13 6.14
CA VAL A 74 5.02 19.72 7.48
C VAL A 74 6.21 19.14 8.23
N SER A 75 7.22 19.99 8.49
CA SER A 75 8.38 19.61 9.30
C SER A 75 8.01 19.37 10.77
N GLY A 76 8.75 18.49 11.45
CA GLY A 76 8.50 18.13 12.86
C GLY A 76 7.31 17.19 13.08
N LYS A 77 6.72 16.66 11.99
CA LYS A 77 5.65 15.67 11.99
C LYS A 77 6.17 14.28 11.65
N THR A 78 5.35 13.24 11.83
CA THR A 78 5.76 11.85 11.60
C THR A 78 5.84 11.54 10.10
N PRO A 79 7.01 11.15 9.55
CA PRO A 79 7.10 10.75 8.15
C PRO A 79 6.31 9.47 7.87
N ARG A 80 5.69 9.34 6.68
CA ARG A 80 4.94 8.14 6.27
C ARG A 80 5.63 6.80 6.57
N TYR A 81 6.95 6.70 6.38
CA TYR A 81 7.71 5.47 6.64
C TYR A 81 7.57 4.97 8.09
N PHE A 82 7.47 5.88 9.07
CA PHE A 82 7.28 5.49 10.47
C PHE A 82 5.83 5.08 10.74
N LEU A 83 4.86 5.74 10.08
CA LEU A 83 3.44 5.38 10.19
C LEU A 83 3.15 4.02 9.56
N THR A 84 3.68 3.75 8.36
CA THR A 84 3.51 2.46 7.69
C THR A 84 4.30 1.34 8.37
N ARG A 85 5.47 1.65 8.97
CA ARG A 85 6.15 0.72 9.88
C ARG A 85 5.28 0.38 11.08
N ALA A 86 4.69 1.38 11.75
CA ALA A 86 3.79 1.15 12.88
C ALA A 86 2.54 0.36 12.48
N LEU A 87 2.05 0.55 11.26
CA LEU A 87 0.88 -0.15 10.73
C LEU A 87 1.06 -1.68 10.71
N LEU A 88 2.30 -2.18 10.57
CA LEU A 88 2.60 -3.61 10.64
C LEU A 88 2.20 -4.25 11.98
N ALA A 89 2.04 -3.46 13.04
CA ALA A 89 1.60 -3.93 14.34
C ALA A 89 0.07 -3.86 14.54
N ALA A 90 -0.69 -3.33 13.58
CA ALA A 90 -2.12 -3.13 13.75
C ALA A 90 -2.87 -4.46 13.86
N GLU A 91 -3.57 -4.66 14.96
CA GLU A 91 -4.33 -5.87 15.28
C GLU A 91 -5.69 -5.90 14.57
N ASN A 92 -6.25 -4.73 14.30
CA ASN A 92 -7.57 -4.57 13.72
C ASN A 92 -7.70 -3.19 13.04
N PHE A 93 -8.81 -3.02 12.32
CA PHE A 93 -9.10 -1.80 11.58
C PHE A 93 -9.17 -0.54 12.46
N ALA A 94 -9.62 -0.65 13.71
CA ALA A 94 -9.68 0.50 14.62
C ALA A 94 -8.27 0.97 15.02
N GLN A 95 -7.35 0.05 15.33
CA GLN A 95 -5.97 0.39 15.64
C GLN A 95 -5.23 0.93 14.41
N ALA A 96 -5.49 0.38 13.21
CA ALA A 96 -4.96 0.93 11.96
C ALA A 96 -5.36 2.40 11.78
N GLN A 97 -6.62 2.75 12.03
CA GLN A 97 -7.07 4.15 11.99
C GLN A 97 -6.37 5.04 13.02
N GLN A 98 -6.17 4.56 14.26
CA GLN A 98 -5.44 5.30 15.28
C GLN A 98 -4.00 5.58 14.85
N ILE A 99 -3.32 4.58 14.29
CA ILE A 99 -1.97 4.70 13.75
C ILE A 99 -1.91 5.74 12.63
N LEU A 100 -2.83 5.67 11.67
CA LEU A 100 -2.84 6.58 10.51
C LEU A 100 -3.20 8.03 10.88
N ARG A 101 -4.07 8.24 11.88
CA ARG A 101 -4.34 9.57 12.45
C ARG A 101 -3.16 10.13 13.22
N ASP A 102 -2.32 9.27 13.79
CA ASP A 102 -1.14 9.63 14.55
C ASP A 102 -1.38 10.73 15.61
N VAL A 103 -2.48 10.59 16.36
CA VAL A 103 -2.94 11.59 17.34
C VAL A 103 -1.82 11.92 18.32
N GLY A 104 -1.55 13.22 18.49
CA GLY A 104 -0.45 13.76 19.27
C GLY A 104 0.72 14.26 18.41
N CYS A 105 0.81 13.87 17.14
CA CYS A 105 1.81 14.41 16.22
C CYS A 105 1.22 14.70 14.83
N GLY A 106 0.74 13.66 14.12
CA GLY A 106 0.24 13.76 12.76
C GLY A 106 1.32 13.53 11.69
N ALA A 107 0.89 13.21 10.47
CA ALA A 107 1.76 12.91 9.34
C ALA A 107 2.45 14.16 8.78
N ALA A 108 3.68 14.01 8.28
CA ALA A 108 4.45 15.07 7.63
C ALA A 108 4.09 15.26 6.16
N ASP A 109 3.54 14.23 5.54
CA ASP A 109 3.30 14.09 4.11
C ASP A 109 2.00 13.31 3.85
N ALA A 110 1.66 13.15 2.57
CA ALA A 110 0.47 12.42 2.15
C ALA A 110 0.80 11.04 1.55
N PHE A 111 -0.12 10.11 1.75
CA PHE A 111 -0.08 8.77 1.19
C PHE A 111 -1.47 8.13 1.27
N SER A 112 -1.72 7.11 0.46
CA SER A 112 -2.89 6.25 0.63
C SER A 112 -2.45 4.83 0.99
N ILE A 113 -3.33 4.15 1.73
CA ILE A 113 -3.18 2.75 2.12
C ILE A 113 -4.36 1.98 1.55
N ASN A 114 -4.11 1.06 0.63
CA ASN A 114 -5.08 0.03 0.30
C ASN A 114 -4.92 -1.11 1.31
N MET A 115 -5.98 -1.50 2.01
CA MET A 115 -5.89 -2.54 3.05
C MET A 115 -7.15 -3.38 3.21
N THR A 116 -6.98 -4.55 3.82
CA THR A 116 -8.06 -5.43 4.28
C THR A 116 -7.60 -6.22 5.49
N PHE A 117 -8.55 -6.64 6.33
CA PHE A 117 -8.29 -7.58 7.43
C PHE A 117 -8.87 -8.95 7.08
N LEU A 118 -8.01 -9.97 7.09
CA LEU A 118 -8.39 -11.35 6.80
C LEU A 118 -9.17 -11.99 7.96
N ASN A 119 -8.88 -11.55 9.18
CA ASN A 119 -9.54 -11.97 10.41
C ASN A 119 -10.44 -10.84 10.90
N GLN A 120 -11.66 -10.77 10.36
CA GLN A 120 -12.68 -9.82 10.82
C GLN A 120 -14.04 -10.50 10.94
N GLU A 121 -14.92 -9.90 11.73
CA GLU A 121 -16.32 -10.35 11.79
C GLU A 121 -17.07 -9.96 10.52
N GLY A 122 -17.93 -10.85 10.04
CA GLY A 122 -18.74 -10.63 8.85
C GLY A 122 -17.98 -10.74 7.53
N ASP A 123 -18.55 -10.14 6.49
CA ASP A 123 -17.96 -10.14 5.15
C ASP A 123 -16.65 -9.35 5.12
N ARG A 124 -15.69 -9.79 4.29
CA ARG A 124 -14.43 -9.07 4.09
C ARG A 124 -14.68 -7.74 3.37
N LEU A 125 -14.08 -6.69 3.91
CA LEU A 125 -14.11 -5.35 3.35
C LEU A 125 -12.71 -4.96 2.86
N PHE A 126 -12.67 -4.15 1.81
CA PHE A 126 -11.44 -3.51 1.33
C PHE A 126 -11.53 -2.02 1.56
N HIS A 127 -10.46 -1.42 2.04
CA HIS A 127 -10.42 -0.01 2.37
C HIS A 127 -9.32 0.68 1.59
N ASN A 128 -9.56 1.90 1.12
CA ASN A 128 -8.52 2.85 0.80
C ASN A 128 -8.56 3.97 1.82
N ALA A 129 -7.46 4.17 2.53
CA ALA A 129 -7.30 5.22 3.53
C ALA A 129 -6.33 6.28 3.02
N GLU A 130 -6.83 7.48 2.73
CA GLU A 130 -6.00 8.64 2.40
C GLU A 130 -5.61 9.36 3.69
N VAL A 131 -4.30 9.53 3.88
CA VAL A 131 -3.69 10.28 4.98
C VAL A 131 -3.11 11.56 4.42
N GLY A 132 -3.49 12.69 5.00
CA GLY A 132 -2.91 13.98 4.66
C GLY A 132 -1.92 14.48 5.73
N PRO A 133 -1.08 15.45 5.36
CA PRO A 133 -0.19 16.10 6.30
C PRO A 133 -0.97 16.87 7.37
N ALA A 134 -0.46 16.88 8.61
CA ALA A 134 -1.02 17.63 9.73
C ALA A 134 -0.67 19.13 9.64
N VAL A 135 -1.33 19.81 8.70
CA VAL A 135 -1.17 21.26 8.43
C VAL A 135 -1.77 22.12 9.54
N ASP A 136 -1.53 23.43 9.48
CA ASP A 136 -2.10 24.45 10.37
C ASP A 136 -1.86 24.20 11.88
N GLY A 137 -0.77 23.52 12.21
CA GLY A 137 -0.41 23.21 13.59
C GLY A 137 -1.29 22.15 14.25
N THR A 138 -2.10 21.41 13.49
CA THR A 138 -2.86 20.26 14.00
C THR A 138 -1.93 19.18 14.53
N ASN A 139 -2.37 18.42 15.53
CA ASN A 139 -1.61 17.32 16.12
C ASN A 139 -2.17 15.94 15.74
N GLU A 140 -2.92 15.86 14.64
CA GLU A 140 -3.40 14.62 14.06
C GLU A 140 -3.47 14.76 12.55
N SER A 141 -3.24 13.66 11.84
CA SER A 141 -3.41 13.59 10.40
C SER A 141 -4.90 13.61 10.06
N PRO A 142 -5.34 14.41 9.08
CA PRO A 142 -6.61 14.13 8.42
C PRO A 142 -6.57 12.71 7.82
N LEU A 143 -7.68 11.99 7.97
CA LEU A 143 -7.82 10.62 7.49
C LEU A 143 -9.21 10.47 6.88
N ASN A 144 -9.26 10.11 5.61
CA ASN A 144 -10.48 9.78 4.88
C ASN A 144 -10.41 8.33 4.41
N ILE A 145 -11.50 7.58 4.55
CA ILE A 145 -11.52 6.15 4.23
C ILE A 145 -12.70 5.84 3.34
N PHE A 146 -12.40 5.29 2.17
CA PHE A 146 -13.39 4.64 1.33
C PHE A 146 -13.38 3.14 1.59
N THR A 147 -14.58 2.55 1.59
CA THR A 147 -14.76 1.11 1.83
C THR A 147 -15.52 0.49 0.67
N ALA A 148 -14.95 -0.58 0.12
CA ALA A 148 -15.60 -1.46 -0.84
C ALA A 148 -16.16 -2.69 -0.13
N SER A 149 -17.46 -2.91 -0.32
CA SER A 149 -18.24 -4.05 0.15
C SER A 149 -18.08 -5.24 -0.81
N PRO A 150 -18.56 -6.44 -0.45
CA PRO A 150 -18.53 -7.59 -1.35
C PRO A 150 -19.17 -7.29 -2.72
N GLY A 151 -18.43 -7.60 -3.78
CA GLY A 151 -18.84 -7.33 -5.17
C GLY A 151 -18.38 -5.98 -5.72
N GLU A 152 -17.91 -5.08 -4.86
CA GLU A 152 -17.32 -3.79 -5.24
C GLU A 152 -15.79 -3.91 -5.41
N HIS A 153 -15.19 -2.91 -6.05
CA HIS A 153 -13.75 -2.79 -6.20
C HIS A 153 -13.32 -1.33 -6.11
N ILE A 154 -12.07 -1.12 -5.75
CA ILE A 154 -11.43 0.19 -5.70
C ILE A 154 -10.02 0.08 -6.23
N TYR A 155 -9.53 1.19 -6.77
CA TYR A 155 -8.14 1.38 -7.13
C TYR A 155 -7.72 2.79 -6.74
N HIS A 156 -6.43 2.94 -6.52
CA HIS A 156 -5.83 4.21 -6.16
C HIS A 156 -4.47 4.30 -6.84
N CYS A 157 -4.08 5.51 -7.25
CA CYS A 157 -2.74 5.78 -7.76
C CYS A 157 -2.06 6.83 -6.88
N ASN A 158 -1.43 7.86 -7.44
CA ASN A 158 -0.57 8.77 -6.65
C ASN A 158 -1.16 10.18 -6.55
N LYS A 159 -2.48 10.29 -6.31
CA LYS A 159 -3.21 11.57 -6.12
C LYS A 159 -4.31 11.45 -5.07
N MET A 160 -4.70 12.55 -4.45
CA MET A 160 -5.91 12.59 -3.61
C MET A 160 -7.17 12.40 -4.46
N LEU A 161 -8.11 11.57 -3.99
CA LEU A 161 -9.41 11.35 -4.62
C LEU A 161 -10.56 11.87 -3.75
N ILE A 162 -10.45 11.73 -2.43
CA ILE A 162 -11.57 11.93 -1.50
C ILE A 162 -11.26 13.06 -0.52
N MET A 163 -9.99 13.17 -0.13
CA MET A 163 -9.50 14.23 0.71
C MET A 163 -9.43 15.56 -0.05
N LYS A 164 -9.96 16.64 0.55
CA LYS A 164 -9.93 17.99 -0.02
C LYS A 164 -8.62 18.71 0.29
N TYR A 165 -7.50 18.11 -0.07
CA TYR A 165 -6.17 18.71 0.01
C TYR A 165 -5.63 18.95 -1.39
N GLU A 166 -4.84 20.01 -1.55
CA GLU A 166 -4.18 20.26 -2.84
C GLU A 166 -3.02 19.30 -3.02
N ASP A 167 -3.07 18.53 -4.11
CA ASP A 167 -1.92 17.78 -4.59
C ASP A 167 -0.82 18.77 -5.04
N GLY A 168 0.42 18.38 -4.81
CA GLY A 168 1.58 18.96 -5.46
C GLY A 168 1.70 18.45 -6.90
N GLU A 169 2.57 19.07 -7.69
CA GLU A 169 2.65 18.80 -9.14
C GLU A 169 3.26 17.42 -9.47
N GLN A 170 4.08 16.86 -8.57
CA GLN A 170 4.76 15.60 -8.82
C GLN A 170 3.75 14.44 -8.89
N MET A 171 3.95 13.53 -9.84
CA MET A 171 3.16 12.30 -10.04
C MET A 171 1.70 12.50 -10.46
N ILE A 172 1.13 13.71 -10.43
CA ILE A 172 -0.28 13.96 -10.75
C ILE A 172 -0.63 13.58 -12.19
N GLU A 173 0.21 13.96 -13.15
CA GLU A 173 -0.02 13.62 -14.56
C GLU A 173 -0.07 12.09 -14.76
N SER A 174 0.97 11.37 -14.32
CA SER A 174 1.00 9.90 -14.37
C SER A 174 -0.17 9.25 -13.62
N SER A 175 -0.53 9.81 -12.46
CA SER A 175 -1.67 9.34 -11.67
C SER A 175 -2.98 9.51 -12.44
N ASN A 176 -3.18 10.65 -13.11
CA ASN A 176 -4.38 10.90 -13.92
C ASN A 176 -4.49 9.94 -15.09
N HIS A 177 -3.40 9.71 -15.83
CA HIS A 177 -3.35 8.74 -16.92
C HIS A 177 -3.69 7.33 -16.44
N ARG A 178 -3.10 6.88 -15.34
CA ARG A 178 -3.37 5.54 -14.78
C ARG A 178 -4.79 5.41 -14.27
N HIS A 179 -5.36 6.43 -13.64
CA HIS A 179 -6.80 6.42 -13.27
C HIS A 179 -7.70 6.32 -14.50
N GLN A 180 -7.50 7.18 -15.52
CA GLN A 180 -8.26 7.11 -16.77
C GLN A 180 -8.14 5.73 -17.43
N ARG A 181 -6.96 5.12 -17.35
CA ARG A 181 -6.75 3.78 -17.88
C ARG A 181 -7.50 2.73 -17.06
N MET A 182 -7.49 2.82 -15.72
CA MET A 182 -8.25 1.95 -14.83
C MET A 182 -9.76 2.07 -15.08
N ASP A 183 -10.28 3.28 -15.31
CA ASP A 183 -11.68 3.56 -15.64
C ASP A 183 -12.13 2.86 -16.96
N CYS A 184 -11.20 2.48 -17.84
CA CYS A 184 -11.51 1.78 -19.09
C CYS A 184 -11.73 0.26 -18.91
N PHE A 185 -11.39 -0.30 -17.75
CA PHE A 185 -11.59 -1.73 -17.50
C PHE A 185 -13.02 -2.00 -17.00
N SER A 186 -13.54 -3.17 -17.35
CA SER A 186 -14.72 -3.69 -16.65
C SER A 186 -14.34 -4.10 -15.23
N ASP A 187 -15.32 -4.11 -14.33
CA ASP A 187 -15.13 -4.59 -12.96
C ASP A 187 -14.37 -5.93 -12.92
N PRO A 188 -13.26 -6.02 -12.17
CA PRO A 188 -12.52 -7.28 -12.05
C PRO A 188 -13.35 -8.30 -11.28
N LYS A 189 -13.51 -9.51 -11.84
CA LYS A 189 -14.22 -10.62 -11.19
C LYS A 189 -13.29 -11.77 -10.82
N THR A 190 -12.09 -11.81 -11.39
CA THR A 190 -11.12 -12.90 -11.23
C THR A 190 -9.71 -12.39 -10.96
N ARG A 191 -8.84 -13.26 -10.45
CA ARG A 191 -7.40 -12.98 -10.34
C ARG A 191 -6.76 -12.65 -11.69
N LYS A 192 -7.27 -13.24 -12.79
CA LYS A 192 -6.74 -12.97 -14.13
C LYS A 192 -7.08 -11.54 -14.58
N ASP A 193 -8.24 -11.02 -14.20
CA ASP A 193 -8.61 -9.62 -14.48
C ASP A 193 -7.64 -8.67 -13.79
N VAL A 194 -7.37 -8.89 -12.50
CA VAL A 194 -6.38 -8.11 -11.74
C VAL A 194 -5.00 -8.19 -12.38
N ILE A 195 -4.54 -9.37 -12.80
CA ILE A 195 -3.27 -9.53 -13.54
C ILE A 195 -3.27 -8.70 -14.83
N ASN A 196 -4.37 -8.73 -15.58
CA ASN A 196 -4.48 -8.00 -16.83
C ASN A 196 -4.46 -6.48 -16.63
N MET A 197 -5.06 -5.99 -15.53
CA MET A 197 -5.04 -4.58 -15.14
C MET A 197 -3.64 -4.13 -14.70
N LEU A 198 -3.02 -4.86 -13.76
CA LEU A 198 -1.70 -4.50 -13.23
C LEU A 198 -0.56 -4.63 -14.26
N GLY A 199 -0.72 -5.50 -15.26
CA GLY A 199 0.23 -5.64 -16.36
C GLY A 199 -0.06 -4.74 -17.57
N ASP A 200 -1.01 -3.81 -17.48
CA ASP A 200 -1.44 -3.02 -18.63
C ASP A 200 -0.39 -1.98 -19.05
N GLN A 201 -0.15 -1.92 -20.37
CA GLN A 201 0.78 -1.01 -21.03
C GLN A 201 0.14 -0.34 -22.25
N ALA A 202 -1.19 -0.15 -22.23
CA ALA A 202 -1.89 0.43 -23.37
C ALA A 202 -1.60 1.93 -23.49
N ASP A 203 -1.55 2.65 -22.36
CA ASP A 203 -1.03 4.01 -22.31
C ASP A 203 0.48 3.99 -22.57
N LYS A 204 0.94 4.75 -23.58
CA LYS A 204 2.35 4.77 -24.02
C LYS A 204 3.17 5.85 -23.33
N ILE A 205 2.53 6.72 -22.56
CA ILE A 205 3.19 7.80 -21.81
C ILE A 205 3.33 7.37 -20.35
N TYR A 206 2.22 6.93 -19.74
CA TYR A 206 2.17 6.51 -18.34
C TYR A 206 1.40 5.20 -18.19
N PRO A 207 1.99 4.06 -18.59
CA PRO A 207 1.38 2.74 -18.42
C PRO A 207 1.19 2.39 -16.93
N ILE A 208 0.33 1.41 -16.63
CA ILE A 208 0.18 0.85 -15.28
C ILE A 208 1.41 0.01 -14.92
N PHE A 209 1.83 -0.88 -15.82
CA PHE A 209 3.11 -1.58 -15.70
C PHE A 209 4.20 -0.77 -16.40
N ARG A 210 5.04 -0.09 -15.62
CA ARG A 210 6.01 0.87 -16.11
C ARG A 210 7.34 0.22 -16.44
N GLU A 211 7.58 0.08 -17.74
CA GLU A 211 8.80 -0.53 -18.30
C GLU A 211 9.17 0.15 -19.63
N MET A 212 9.43 1.45 -19.61
CA MET A 212 9.72 2.24 -20.83
C MET A 212 11.23 2.30 -21.15
N GLY A 213 11.89 1.14 -21.11
CA GLY A 213 13.31 1.01 -21.45
C GLY A 213 14.27 1.70 -20.46
N ASP A 214 15.52 1.90 -20.86
CA ASP A 214 16.59 2.38 -19.96
C ASP A 214 16.57 3.89 -19.69
N SER A 215 15.88 4.66 -20.52
CA SER A 215 15.72 6.11 -20.32
C SER A 215 14.70 6.47 -19.26
N ASP A 216 13.86 5.52 -18.83
CA ASP A 216 12.86 5.75 -17.80
C ASP A 216 13.48 5.60 -16.41
N TYR A 217 13.51 6.72 -15.67
CA TYR A 217 14.11 6.78 -14.34
C TYR A 217 13.20 6.23 -13.24
N VAL A 218 11.93 5.95 -13.54
CA VAL A 218 11.00 5.22 -12.64
C VAL A 218 10.49 3.98 -13.35
N LYS A 219 10.48 2.84 -12.67
CA LYS A 219 10.06 1.56 -13.23
C LYS A 219 9.20 0.80 -12.21
N THR A 220 8.32 -0.06 -12.69
CA THR A 220 7.66 -1.05 -11.82
C THR A 220 8.72 -2.05 -11.38
N VAL A 221 9.11 -2.02 -10.10
CA VAL A 221 10.15 -2.88 -9.54
C VAL A 221 9.61 -4.20 -8.99
N ALA A 222 8.31 -4.26 -8.70
CA ALA A 222 7.62 -5.48 -8.31
C ALA A 222 6.11 -5.36 -8.55
N VAL A 223 5.47 -6.50 -8.80
CA VAL A 223 4.01 -6.62 -8.68
C VAL A 223 3.68 -7.60 -7.57
N GLY A 224 2.82 -7.19 -6.64
CA GLY A 224 2.30 -8.05 -5.60
C GLY A 224 0.82 -8.34 -5.78
N ILE A 225 0.43 -9.59 -5.62
CA ILE A 225 -0.97 -10.02 -5.62
C ILE A 225 -1.22 -10.87 -4.38
N PHE A 226 -1.98 -10.32 -3.44
CA PHE A 226 -2.51 -11.05 -2.30
C PHE A 226 -3.81 -11.74 -2.68
N ASP A 227 -3.83 -13.05 -2.60
CA ASP A 227 -5.05 -13.85 -2.64
C ASP A 227 -5.55 -14.03 -1.21
N CYS A 228 -6.56 -13.25 -0.82
CA CYS A 228 -7.08 -13.20 0.54
C CYS A 228 -7.85 -14.48 0.93
N VAL A 229 -8.33 -15.23 -0.07
CA VAL A 229 -9.02 -16.51 0.15
C VAL A 229 -8.00 -17.63 0.34
N LYS A 230 -7.03 -17.74 -0.56
CA LYS A 230 -5.97 -18.74 -0.48
C LYS A 230 -4.92 -18.42 0.58
N LYS A 231 -4.93 -17.18 1.09
CA LYS A 231 -3.95 -16.66 2.05
C LYS A 231 -2.53 -16.80 1.50
N THR A 232 -2.32 -16.29 0.29
CA THR A 232 -1.01 -16.28 -0.38
C THR A 232 -0.67 -14.91 -0.94
N TRP A 233 0.61 -14.60 -1.05
CA TRP A 233 1.14 -13.42 -1.71
C TRP A 233 2.05 -13.81 -2.86
N SER A 234 1.59 -13.57 -4.09
CA SER A 234 2.39 -13.77 -5.31
C SER A 234 3.19 -12.52 -5.65
N ILE A 235 4.45 -12.70 -6.00
CA ILE A 235 5.40 -11.62 -6.33
C ILE A 235 5.91 -11.85 -7.74
N TYR A 236 5.91 -10.79 -8.54
CA TYR A 236 6.42 -10.78 -9.91
C TYR A 236 7.54 -9.73 -10.01
N SER A 237 8.64 -10.11 -10.65
CA SER A 237 9.71 -9.17 -11.06
C SER A 237 9.41 -8.51 -12.40
N ASP A 238 8.60 -9.16 -13.24
CA ASP A 238 8.29 -8.77 -14.61
C ASP A 238 6.77 -8.64 -14.80
N ASN A 239 6.35 -8.28 -16.03
CA ASN A 239 4.94 -8.05 -16.31
C ASN A 239 4.09 -9.31 -16.00
N PRO A 240 3.10 -9.23 -15.09
CA PRO A 240 2.34 -10.39 -14.63
C PRO A 240 1.45 -11.01 -15.73
N LYS A 241 1.24 -10.32 -16.86
CA LYS A 241 0.48 -10.86 -18.00
C LYS A 241 1.24 -11.93 -18.76
N THR A 242 2.57 -11.86 -18.74
CA THR A 242 3.46 -12.67 -19.59
C THR A 242 4.49 -13.46 -18.78
N SER A 243 4.51 -13.31 -17.45
CA SER A 243 5.42 -14.01 -16.55
C SER A 243 4.68 -14.72 -15.44
N ASP A 244 5.30 -15.79 -14.93
CA ASP A 244 4.89 -16.44 -13.69
C ASP A 244 5.47 -15.69 -12.48
N PRO A 245 4.83 -15.78 -11.30
CA PRO A 245 5.39 -15.17 -10.11
C PRO A 245 6.73 -15.81 -9.76
N VAL A 246 7.74 -14.99 -9.47
CA VAL A 246 9.06 -15.44 -8.99
C VAL A 246 8.97 -16.07 -7.60
N LEU A 247 7.95 -15.72 -6.83
CA LEU A 247 7.72 -16.23 -5.48
C LEU A 247 6.23 -16.22 -5.15
N VAL A 248 5.76 -17.25 -4.44
CA VAL A 248 4.42 -17.29 -3.83
C VAL A 248 4.58 -17.64 -2.35
N LEU A 249 4.36 -16.65 -1.48
CA LEU A 249 4.48 -16.80 -0.03
C LEU A 249 3.12 -17.17 0.59
N PRO A 250 3.04 -18.17 1.49
CA PRO A 250 1.88 -18.33 2.35
C PRO A 250 1.84 -17.21 3.39
N LEU A 251 0.65 -16.68 3.69
CA LEU A 251 0.47 -15.68 4.74
C LEU A 251 0.53 -16.37 6.12
N GLN A 252 1.48 -15.96 6.94
CA GLN A 252 1.66 -16.47 8.30
C GLN A 252 0.75 -15.74 9.28
N LEU A 253 -0.42 -16.33 9.52
CA LEU A 253 -1.45 -15.75 10.40
C LEU A 253 -1.45 -16.44 11.77
N LYS A 254 -1.77 -15.69 12.83
CA LYS A 254 -2.06 -16.24 14.15
C LYS A 254 -3.34 -17.07 14.05
N LYS A 255 -3.33 -18.22 14.72
CA LYS A 255 -4.51 -19.08 14.81
C LYS A 255 -5.58 -18.30 15.59
N ALA A 256 -6.79 -18.29 15.03
CA ALA A 256 -7.98 -17.81 15.72
C ALA A 256 -8.30 -18.69 16.93
#